data_AF-A0A1C6FZG2-F1
#
_entry.id   AF-A0A1C6FZG2-F1
#
_cell.length_a   1.000
_cell.length_b   1.000
_cell.length_c   1.000
_cell.angle_alpha   90.00
_cell.angle_beta   90.00
_cell.angle_gamma   90.00
#
_symmetry.space_group_name_H-M   'P 1'
#
loop_
_entity.id
_entity.type
_entity.pdbx_description
1 polymer ?
#
loop_
_entity_poly.entity_id
_entity_poly.type
_entity_poly.pdbx_seq_one_letter_code
_entity_poly.pdbx_strand_id
1 'polypeptide(L)'
;MTGKTMTRPLTDAERALAERYHNLIYRVMHDLHLGTEADTDLYGEAALGLMLAAQRYMTDESLQRYRFTTIAYSRIRNALLRQRHKERKAPVALSLDAWREDGGTLYDVLPDKSCADPADIAIRQERAAALQKAHAVRSCRVYRFPVCAAPGREAA
;
A
#
# COMPACT_ATOMS: atom_id res chain seq x y z
N MET A 1 1.94 8.60 -1.97
CA MET A 1 1.57 7.93 -0.71
C MET A 1 2.66 8.21 0.33
N THR A 2 2.59 9.32 1.07
CA THR A 2 3.51 9.52 2.19
C THR A 2 2.98 8.73 3.38
N GLY A 3 3.47 7.49 3.53
CA GLY A 3 3.31 6.76 4.78
C GLY A 3 3.90 7.64 5.88
N LYS A 4 3.05 8.23 6.72
CA LYS A 4 3.48 8.97 7.91
C LYS A 4 3.90 7.96 8.96
N THR A 5 5.00 7.27 8.68
CA THR A 5 5.71 6.46 9.64
C THR A 5 6.56 7.41 10.49
N MET A 6 6.63 7.16 11.79
CA MET A 6 7.57 7.84 12.68
C MET A 6 8.99 7.59 12.14
N THR A 7 9.61 8.61 11.55
CA THR A 7 10.96 8.49 10.99
C THR A 7 12.06 8.63 12.04
N ARG A 8 11.70 9.08 13.25
CA ARG A 8 12.60 9.23 14.40
C ARG A 8 11.91 8.86 15.70
N PRO A 9 12.67 8.39 16.71
CA PRO A 9 12.15 8.25 18.06
C PRO A 9 11.71 9.61 18.63
N LEU A 10 10.77 9.57 19.58
CA LEU A 10 10.29 10.76 20.29
C LEU A 10 11.38 11.31 21.22
N THR A 11 11.56 12.63 21.20
CA THR A 11 12.37 13.31 22.23
C THR A 11 11.61 13.35 23.55
N ASP A 12 12.32 13.57 24.65
CA ASP A 12 11.69 13.57 25.99
C ASP A 12 10.63 14.68 26.14
N ALA A 13 10.85 15.84 25.51
CA ALA A 13 9.86 16.92 25.47
C ALA A 13 8.58 16.54 24.71
N GLU A 14 8.70 15.81 23.61
CA GLU A 14 7.55 15.32 22.85
C GLU A 14 6.80 14.22 23.60
N ARG A 15 7.54 13.34 24.30
CA ARG A 15 6.97 12.29 25.15
C ARG A 15 6.15 12.88 26.28
N ALA A 16 6.71 13.83 27.03
CA ALA A 16 6.01 14.51 28.12
C ALA A 16 4.73 15.22 27.64
N LEU A 17 4.76 15.78 26.43
CA LEU A 17 3.60 16.42 25.83
C LEU A 17 2.51 15.38 25.46
N ALA A 18 2.90 14.26 24.85
CA ALA A 18 1.97 13.19 24.53
C ALA A 18 1.33 12.58 25.80
N GLU A 19 2.12 12.34 26.85
CA GLU A 19 1.63 11.87 28.16
C GLU A 19 0.63 12.86 28.76
N ARG A 20 0.94 14.16 28.75
CA ARG A 20 0.04 15.18 29.30
C ARG A 20 -1.33 15.22 28.61
N TYR A 21 -1.38 14.95 27.31
CA TYR A 21 -2.59 15.09 26.49
C TYR A 21 -3.19 13.75 26.04
N HIS A 22 -2.73 12.61 26.56
CA HIS A 22 -3.27 11.30 26.15
C HIS A 22 -4.77 11.17 26.44
N ASN A 23 -5.27 11.83 27.48
CA ASN A 23 -6.70 11.83 27.84
C ASN A 23 -7.60 12.43 26.75
N LEU A 24 -7.04 13.23 25.83
CA LEU A 24 -7.77 13.75 24.67
C LEU A 24 -8.25 12.64 23.74
N ILE A 25 -7.56 11.49 23.72
CA ILE A 25 -7.91 10.33 22.88
C ILE A 25 -9.31 9.84 23.23
N TYR A 26 -9.60 9.64 24.51
CA TYR A 26 -10.91 9.18 24.97
C TYR A 26 -12.04 10.13 24.56
N ARG A 27 -11.79 11.45 24.65
CA ARG A 27 -12.76 12.45 24.18
C ARG A 27 -13.02 12.34 22.68
N VAL A 28 -11.97 12.21 21.87
CA VAL A 28 -12.12 12.09 20.41
C VAL A 28 -12.85 10.80 20.02
N MET A 29 -12.55 9.69 20.70
CA MET A 29 -13.22 8.40 20.47
C MET A 29 -14.71 8.48 20.80
N HIS A 30 -15.04 9.11 21.94
CA HIS A 30 -16.41 9.38 22.33
C HIS A 30 -17.15 10.24 21.29
N ASP A 31 -16.54 11.33 20.83
CA ASP A 31 -17.14 12.22 19.82
C ASP A 31 -17.41 11.50 18.48
N LEU A 32 -16.58 10.51 18.13
CA LEU A 32 -16.74 9.67 16.93
C LEU A 32 -17.70 8.49 17.11
N HIS A 33 -18.29 8.32 18.31
CA HIS A 33 -19.15 7.19 18.67
C HIS A 33 -18.47 5.83 18.45
N LEU A 34 -17.15 5.79 18.67
CA LEU A 34 -16.37 4.54 18.65
C LEU A 34 -16.49 3.95 20.05
N GLY A 35 -17.15 2.79 20.17
CA GLY A 35 -17.43 2.15 21.46
C GLY A 35 -16.16 1.94 22.27
N THR A 36 -16.23 2.18 23.58
CA THR A 36 -15.08 2.11 24.50
C THR A 36 -14.65 0.67 24.82
N GLU A 37 -15.48 -0.31 24.48
CA GLU A 37 -15.44 -1.66 25.04
C GLU A 37 -14.64 -2.69 24.21
N ALA A 38 -14.22 -2.40 22.97
CA ALA A 38 -13.72 -3.45 22.06
C ALA A 38 -12.32 -3.27 21.45
N ASP A 39 -11.75 -2.06 21.36
CA ASP A 39 -10.66 -1.85 20.40
C ASP A 39 -9.37 -1.28 21.02
N THR A 40 -8.53 -2.14 21.59
CA THR A 40 -7.11 -1.82 21.87
C THR A 40 -6.41 -1.27 20.63
N ASP A 41 -6.83 -1.72 19.45
CA ASP A 41 -6.29 -1.31 18.15
C ASP A 41 -6.62 0.16 17.83
N LEU A 42 -7.79 0.66 18.24
CA LEU A 42 -8.17 2.06 18.04
C LEU A 42 -7.38 3.01 18.94
N TYR A 43 -7.14 2.63 20.20
CA TYR A 43 -6.32 3.44 21.10
C TYR A 43 -4.88 3.55 20.58
N GLY A 44 -4.31 2.46 20.09
CA GLY A 44 -2.98 2.45 19.48
C GLY A 44 -2.86 3.41 18.29
N GLU A 45 -3.79 3.35 17.34
CA GLU A 45 -3.82 4.26 16.18
C GLU A 45 -4.04 5.73 16.60
N ALA A 46 -4.88 5.98 17.59
CA ALA A 46 -5.09 7.31 18.15
C ALA A 46 -3.83 7.86 18.83
N ALA A 47 -3.14 7.02 19.62
CA ALA A 47 -1.90 7.37 20.29
C ALA A 47 -0.79 7.70 19.27
N LEU A 48 -0.68 6.91 18.17
CA LEU A 48 0.19 7.24 17.04
C LEU A 48 -0.14 8.60 16.43
N GLY A 49 -1.43 8.90 16.25
CA GLY A 49 -1.90 10.20 15.79
C GLY A 49 -1.50 11.36 16.70
N LEU A 50 -1.57 11.17 18.02
CA LEU A 50 -1.16 12.14 19.04
C LEU A 50 0.36 12.35 19.04
N MET A 51 1.15 11.28 19.00
CA MET A 51 2.61 11.36 18.93
C MET A 51 3.08 12.09 17.65
N LEU A 52 2.46 11.80 16.51
CA LEU A 52 2.72 12.51 15.25
C LEU A 52 2.33 13.99 15.32
N ALA A 53 1.32 14.34 16.13
CA ALA A 53 0.96 15.73 16.40
C ALA A 53 2.02 16.42 17.27
N ALA A 54 2.49 15.76 18.33
CA ALA A 54 3.53 16.27 19.23
C ALA A 54 4.84 16.56 18.48
N GLN A 55 5.31 15.60 17.67
CA GLN A 55 6.50 15.79 16.83
C GLN A 55 6.34 16.99 15.90
N ARG A 56 5.23 17.06 15.15
CA ARG A 56 5.02 18.16 14.20
C ARG A 56 4.88 19.51 14.88
N TYR A 57 4.24 19.57 16.04
CA TYR A 57 4.07 20.79 16.80
C TYR A 57 5.41 21.37 17.29
N MET A 58 6.34 20.48 17.68
CA MET A 58 7.68 20.88 18.11
C MET A 58 8.61 21.22 16.95
N THR A 59 8.47 20.55 15.79
CA THR A 59 9.34 20.82 14.63
C THR A 59 8.97 22.06 13.83
N ASP A 60 7.69 22.45 13.82
CA ASP A 60 7.18 23.52 12.96
C ASP A 60 6.61 24.66 13.80
N GLU A 61 7.37 25.75 13.88
CA GLU A 61 7.03 26.94 14.68
C GLU A 61 5.73 27.60 14.22
N SER A 62 5.33 27.43 12.95
CA SER A 62 4.07 28.01 12.44
C SER A 62 2.85 27.41 13.15
N LEU A 63 2.93 26.15 13.58
CA LEU A 63 1.87 25.44 14.29
C LEU A 63 1.73 25.89 15.75
N GLN A 64 2.78 26.48 16.34
CA GLN A 64 2.78 26.94 17.72
C GLN A 64 1.90 28.18 17.95
N ARG A 65 1.45 28.82 16.85
CA ARG A 65 0.41 29.87 16.88
C ARG A 65 -0.96 29.33 17.32
N TYR A 66 -1.18 28.01 17.19
CA TYR A 66 -2.43 27.35 17.57
C TYR A 66 -2.23 26.54 18.84
N ARG A 67 -3.33 26.31 19.57
CA ARG A 67 -3.32 25.39 20.71
C ARG A 67 -3.01 23.97 20.25
N PHE A 68 -2.10 23.30 20.95
CA PHE A 68 -1.75 21.90 20.70
C PHE A 68 -2.97 20.99 20.67
N THR A 69 -3.92 21.17 21.58
CA THR A 69 -5.15 20.36 21.66
C THR A 69 -5.93 20.34 20.35
N THR A 70 -6.01 21.46 19.63
CA THR A 70 -6.70 21.56 18.34
C THR A 70 -5.99 20.74 17.27
N ILE A 71 -4.66 20.82 17.24
CA ILE A 71 -3.83 20.09 16.28
C ILE A 71 -3.90 18.60 16.56
N ALA A 72 -3.75 18.21 17.83
CA ALA A 72 -3.86 16.84 18.30
C ALA A 72 -5.23 16.25 17.99
N TYR A 73 -6.32 16.97 18.31
CA TYR A 73 -7.69 16.55 18.01
C TYR A 73 -7.87 16.23 16.53
N SER A 74 -7.46 17.16 15.65
CA SER A 74 -7.55 16.97 14.20
C SER A 74 -6.76 15.73 13.73
N ARG A 75 -5.57 15.49 14.30
CA ARG A 75 -4.74 14.35 13.93
C ARG A 75 -5.27 13.01 14.41
N ILE A 76 -5.69 12.94 15.67
CA ILE A 76 -6.31 11.74 16.25
C ILE A 76 -7.57 11.40 15.45
N ARG A 77 -8.47 12.36 15.23
CA ARG A 77 -9.69 12.17 14.44
C ARG A 77 -9.38 11.62 13.05
N ASN A 78 -8.42 12.22 12.35
CA ASN A 78 -8.04 11.77 11.03
C ASN A 78 -7.40 10.37 11.02
N ALA A 79 -6.69 9.97 12.08
CA ALA A 79 -6.15 8.62 12.22
C ALA A 79 -7.28 7.58 12.35
N LEU A 80 -8.20 7.83 13.27
CA LEU A 80 -9.37 6.97 13.50
C LEU A 80 -10.26 6.84 12.25
N LEU A 81 -10.53 7.95 11.55
CA LEU A 81 -11.30 7.91 10.31
C LEU A 81 -10.60 7.13 9.20
N ARG A 82 -9.27 7.24 9.08
CA ARG A 82 -8.50 6.43 8.12
C ARG A 82 -8.58 4.95 8.44
N GLN A 83 -8.45 4.59 9.72
CA GLN A 83 -8.57 3.21 10.16
C GLN A 83 -9.96 2.64 9.84
N ARG A 84 -11.02 3.37 10.18
CA ARG A 84 -12.40 2.98 9.81
C ARG A 84 -12.59 2.84 8.29
N HIS A 85 -11.99 3.73 7.50
CA HIS A 85 -12.02 3.62 6.04
C HIS A 85 -11.25 2.40 5.53
N LYS A 86 -10.16 2.02 6.20
CA LYS A 86 -9.37 0.82 5.88
C LYS A 86 -10.16 -0.45 6.20
N GLU A 87 -10.78 -0.52 7.38
CA GLU A 87 -11.65 -1.63 7.79
C GLU A 87 -12.83 -1.80 6.83
N ARG A 88 -13.51 -0.72 6.46
CA ARG A 88 -14.61 -0.75 5.47
C ARG A 88 -14.19 -1.20 4.08
N LYS A 89 -12.91 -1.01 3.71
CA LYS A 89 -12.36 -1.43 2.42
C LYS A 89 -11.67 -2.79 2.50
N ALA A 90 -11.51 -3.36 3.69
CA ALA A 90 -10.86 -4.65 3.84
C ALA A 90 -11.75 -5.71 3.17
N PRO A 91 -11.18 -6.59 2.32
CA PRO A 91 -11.95 -7.69 1.77
C PRO A 91 -12.44 -8.57 2.93
N VAL A 92 -13.72 -8.96 2.88
CA VAL A 92 -14.25 -9.94 3.82
C VAL A 92 -13.56 -11.27 3.53
N ALA A 93 -12.68 -11.69 4.43
CA ALA A 93 -12.04 -12.99 4.35
C ALA A 93 -13.09 -14.06 4.71
N LEU A 94 -13.42 -14.91 3.74
CA LEU A 94 -14.25 -16.08 3.96
C LEU A 94 -13.33 -17.28 4.21
N SER A 95 -13.67 -18.10 5.20
CA SER A 95 -12.99 -19.39 5.36
C SER A 95 -13.34 -20.30 4.19
N LEU A 96 -12.32 -20.87 3.54
CA LEU A 96 -12.54 -21.82 2.45
C LEU A 96 -13.15 -23.13 2.96
N ASP A 97 -12.92 -23.45 4.23
CA ASP A 97 -13.42 -24.64 4.91
C ASP A 97 -14.80 -24.43 5.54
N ALA A 98 -15.43 -23.26 5.32
CA ALA A 98 -16.76 -23.00 5.82
C ALA A 98 -17.77 -23.96 5.18
N TRP A 99 -18.51 -24.68 6.02
CA TRP A 99 -19.58 -25.59 5.61
C TRP A 99 -20.71 -24.82 4.93
N ARG A 100 -21.11 -25.29 3.74
CA ARG A 100 -22.28 -24.81 3.02
C ARG A 100 -23.48 -25.71 3.28
N GLU A 101 -24.68 -25.19 3.07
CA GLU A 101 -25.95 -25.94 3.19
C GLU A 101 -26.00 -27.18 2.26
N ASP A 102 -25.27 -27.15 1.15
CA ASP A 102 -25.21 -28.22 0.14
C ASP A 102 -24.30 -29.40 0.53
N GLY A 103 -23.68 -29.39 1.71
CA GLY A 103 -22.85 -30.49 2.22
C GLY A 103 -21.39 -30.51 1.75
N GLY A 104 -20.88 -29.40 1.19
CA GLY A 104 -19.49 -29.23 0.77
C GLY A 104 -18.88 -27.90 1.25
N THR A 105 -17.57 -27.72 1.01
CA THR A 105 -16.83 -26.52 1.40
C THR A 105 -16.74 -25.52 0.24
N LEU A 106 -16.35 -24.27 0.53
CA LEU A 106 -16.06 -23.29 -0.52
C LEU A 106 -14.81 -23.69 -1.33
N TYR A 107 -13.90 -24.46 -0.73
CA TYR A 107 -12.72 -25.01 -1.40
C TYR A 107 -13.07 -25.94 -2.56
N ASP A 108 -14.08 -26.79 -2.39
CA ASP A 108 -14.46 -27.82 -3.38
C ASP A 108 -15.00 -27.24 -4.70
N VAL A 109 -15.51 -26.00 -4.65
CA VAL A 109 -16.10 -25.31 -5.81
C VAL A 109 -15.06 -24.45 -6.53
N LEU A 110 -13.94 -24.14 -5.88
CA LEU A 110 -12.99 -23.18 -6.43
C LEU A 110 -12.09 -23.85 -7.49
N PRO A 111 -12.14 -23.42 -8.76
CA PRO A 111 -11.32 -24.02 -9.79
C PRO A 111 -9.84 -23.71 -9.56
N ASP A 112 -8.99 -24.73 -9.65
CA ASP A 112 -7.55 -24.54 -9.58
C ASP A 112 -7.06 -23.85 -10.86
N LYS A 113 -6.53 -22.63 -10.70
CA LYS A 113 -6.01 -21.82 -11.81
C LYS A 113 -4.68 -22.36 -12.36
N SER A 114 -4.01 -23.24 -11.60
CA SER A 114 -2.78 -23.90 -12.04
C SER A 114 -3.05 -25.09 -12.97
N CYS A 115 -4.25 -25.69 -12.87
CA CYS A 115 -4.82 -26.55 -13.91
C CYS A 115 -5.34 -25.69 -15.05
N ALA A 116 -4.44 -25.04 -15.79
CA ALA A 116 -4.79 -24.60 -17.13
C ALA A 116 -5.22 -25.84 -17.93
N ASP A 117 -6.32 -25.73 -18.68
CA ASP A 117 -6.69 -26.74 -19.67
C ASP A 117 -5.43 -27.09 -20.48
N PRO A 118 -5.08 -28.37 -20.67
CA PRO A 118 -3.93 -28.75 -21.50
C PRO A 118 -3.92 -28.02 -22.86
N ALA A 119 -5.10 -27.69 -23.42
CA ALA A 119 -5.22 -26.87 -24.61
C ALA A 119 -4.69 -25.43 -24.42
N ASP A 120 -4.99 -24.77 -23.30
CA ASP A 120 -4.53 -23.41 -22.99
C ASP A 120 -3.01 -23.33 -22.74
N ILE A 121 -2.43 -24.40 -22.19
CA ILE A 121 -0.98 -24.53 -22.01
C ILE A 121 -0.30 -24.59 -23.38
N ALA A 122 -0.82 -25.42 -24.29
CA ALA A 122 -0.30 -25.53 -25.66
C ALA A 122 -0.40 -24.20 -26.42
N ILE A 123 -1.55 -23.51 -26.35
CA ILE A 123 -1.75 -22.21 -27.02
C ILE A 123 -0.77 -21.16 -26.48
N ARG A 124 -0.49 -21.13 -25.17
CA ARG A 124 0.51 -20.21 -24.60
C ARG A 124 1.92 -20.53 -25.07
N GLN A 125 2.29 -21.81 -25.14
CA GLN A 125 3.60 -22.24 -25.63
C GLN A 125 3.80 -21.90 -27.11
N GLU A 126 2.78 -22.12 -27.95
CA GLU A 126 2.83 -21.77 -29.37
C GLU A 126 2.98 -20.26 -29.59
N ARG A 127 2.24 -19.44 -28.83
CA ARG A 127 2.36 -17.97 -28.88
C ARG A 127 3.74 -17.51 -28.42
N ALA A 128 4.28 -18.09 -27.36
CA ALA A 128 5.63 -17.78 -26.89
C ALA A 128 6.69 -18.16 -27.95
N ALA A 129 6.57 -19.34 -28.56
CA ALA A 129 7.47 -19.79 -29.63
C ALA A 129 7.36 -18.90 -30.88
N ALA A 130 6.15 -18.46 -31.25
CA ALA A 130 5.94 -17.53 -32.36
C ALA A 130 6.57 -16.15 -32.08
N LEU A 131 6.41 -15.62 -30.87
CA LEU A 131 7.05 -14.37 -30.45
C LEU A 131 8.58 -14.48 -30.43
N GLN A 132 9.12 -15.60 -29.94
CA GLN A 132 10.56 -15.85 -29.92
C GLN A 132 11.13 -15.98 -31.34
N LYS A 133 10.43 -16.67 -32.24
CA LYS A 133 10.75 -16.71 -33.68
C LYS A 133 10.70 -15.32 -34.31
N ALA A 134 9.66 -14.53 -34.03
CA ALA A 134 9.54 -13.16 -34.52
C ALA A 134 10.64 -12.24 -33.99
N HIS A 135 11.04 -12.39 -32.72
CA HIS A 135 12.14 -11.65 -32.12
C HIS A 135 13.49 -12.05 -32.74
N ALA A 136 13.73 -13.34 -33.00
CA ALA A 136 14.91 -13.82 -33.71
C ALA A 136 15.00 -13.25 -35.14
N VAL A 137 13.89 -13.21 -35.87
CA VAL A 137 13.82 -12.60 -37.21
C VAL A 137 14.07 -11.09 -37.15
N ARG A 138 13.54 -10.39 -36.15
CA ARG A 138 13.79 -8.94 -35.94
C ARG A 138 15.23 -8.64 -35.55
N SER A 139 15.87 -9.48 -34.71
CA SER A 139 17.28 -9.32 -34.36
C SER A 139 18.23 -9.63 -35.52
N CYS A 140 17.86 -10.53 -36.44
CA CYS A 140 18.62 -10.79 -37.67
C CYS A 140 18.51 -9.65 -38.71
N ARG A 141 17.47 -8.80 -38.63
CA ARG A 141 17.27 -7.67 -39.57
C ARG A 141 18.14 -6.45 -39.26
N VAL A 142 18.80 -6.40 -38.10
CA VAL A 142 19.66 -5.28 -37.66
C VAL A 142 21.11 -5.41 -38.15
N TYR A 143 21.53 -6.53 -38.75
CA TYR A 143 22.86 -6.68 -39.33
C TYR A 143 22.83 -6.79 -40.86
N ARG A 144 22.68 -5.66 -41.56
CA ARG A 144 23.25 -5.51 -42.92
C ARG A 144 23.43 -4.06 -43.35
N PHE A 145 24.52 -3.44 -42.90
CA PHE A 145 25.24 -2.45 -43.71
C PHE A 145 26.74 -2.64 -43.46
N PRO A 146 27.52 -3.20 -44.40
CA PRO A 146 28.96 -3.01 -44.35
C PRO A 146 29.25 -1.58 -44.80
N VAL A 147 29.76 -0.79 -43.86
CA VAL A 147 30.60 0.38 -44.13
C VAL A 147 31.93 -0.11 -44.73
N CYS A 148 32.57 0.74 -45.55
CA CYS A 148 33.88 0.64 -46.25
C CYS A 148 33.73 0.37 -47.76
N ALA A 149 34.39 1.08 -48.69
CA ALA A 149 35.46 2.07 -48.62
C ALA A 149 35.50 2.86 -49.96
N ALA A 150 35.82 4.16 -49.92
CA ALA A 150 36.40 4.86 -51.08
C ALA A 150 37.89 4.43 -51.20
N PRO A 151 38.47 4.33 -52.41
CA PRO A 151 39.18 5.50 -52.97
C PRO A 151 39.29 5.56 -54.52
N GLY A 152 39.54 6.79 -55.05
CA GLY A 152 40.60 6.98 -56.06
C GLY A 152 40.24 7.20 -57.55
N ARG A 153 40.36 8.47 -57.97
CA ARG A 153 41.08 9.02 -59.15
C ARG A 153 40.64 8.80 -60.63
N GLU A 154 40.40 9.96 -61.25
CA GLU A 154 41.01 10.55 -62.48
C GLU A 154 40.86 9.93 -63.90
N ALA A 155 40.63 10.88 -64.83
CA ALA A 155 40.84 10.93 -66.29
C ALA A 155 39.91 10.07 -67.18
N ALA A 156 39.42 10.54 -68.34
CA ALA A 156 39.83 11.64 -69.22
C ALA A 156 38.61 12.35 -69.85
#